data_AF-A0ABD5DED9-F1
#
_entry.id   AF-A0ABD5DED9-F1
#
_cell.length_a   1.000
_cell.length_b   1.000
_cell.length_c   1.000
_cell.angle_alpha   90.00
_cell.angle_beta   90.00
_cell.angle_gamma   90.00
#
_symmetry.space_group_name_H-M   'P 1'
#
loop_
_entity.id
_entity.type
_entity.pdbx_description
1 polymer ?
#
loop_
_entity_poly.entity_id
_entity_poly.type
_entity_poly.pdbx_seq_one_letter_code
_entity_poly.pdbx_strand_id
1 'polypeptide(L)' 'MNALTAVKPTPAPVAQQYPGFSFTPSAQSPRLLELTFSAETTTQFLQQVAQW' A
#
# COMPACT_ATOMS: atom_id res chain seq x y z
N MET A 1 -14.20 -38.37 9.44
CA MET A 1 -14.65 -37.45 8.38
C MET A 1 -13.94 -36.13 8.63
N ASN A 2 -12.90 -35.79 7.86
CA ASN A 2 -12.15 -34.54 8.07
C ASN A 2 -12.81 -33.45 7.22
N ALA A 3 -13.47 -32.50 7.87
CA ALA A 3 -14.04 -31.34 7.20
C ALA A 3 -12.89 -30.46 6.69
N LEU A 4 -12.61 -30.55 5.39
CA LEU A 4 -11.76 -29.60 4.68
C LEU A 4 -12.47 -28.25 4.67
N THR A 5 -12.23 -27.41 5.67
CA THR A 5 -12.66 -26.01 5.62
C THR A 5 -11.90 -25.34 4.49
N ALA A 6 -12.59 -25.13 3.37
CA ALA A 6 -12.08 -24.36 2.26
C ALA A 6 -11.61 -22.99 2.79
N VAL A 7 -10.30 -22.76 2.74
CA VAL A 7 -9.72 -21.46 3.08
C VAL A 7 -10.28 -20.49 2.05
N LYS A 8 -11.16 -19.57 2.50
CA LYS A 8 -11.69 -18.51 1.65
C LYS A 8 -10.50 -17.80 1.02
N PRO A 9 -10.43 -17.66 -0.32
CA PRO A 9 -9.35 -16.92 -0.94
C PRO A 9 -9.36 -15.51 -0.35
N THR A 10 -8.29 -15.14 0.35
CA THR A 10 -8.08 -13.76 0.75
C THR A 10 -8.05 -12.97 -0.57
N PRO A 11 -8.93 -11.96 -0.75
CA PRO A 11 -8.90 -11.17 -1.98
C PRO A 11 -7.48 -10.63 -2.16
N ALA A 12 -6.97 -10.76 -3.39
CA ALA A 12 -5.66 -10.22 -3.71
C ALA A 12 -5.64 -8.75 -3.27
N PRO A 13 -4.61 -8.32 -2.52
CA PRO A 13 -4.53 -6.95 -2.07
C PRO A 13 -4.56 -6.06 -3.32
N VAL A 14 -5.56 -5.19 -3.38
CA VAL A 14 -5.81 -4.34 -4.54
C VAL A 14 -5.01 -3.07 -4.36
N ALA A 15 -4.38 -2.58 -5.43
CA ALA A 15 -3.77 -1.27 -5.41
C ALA A 15 -4.82 -0.21 -5.05
N GLN A 16 -4.56 0.56 -3.99
CA GLN A 16 -5.45 1.63 -3.53
C GLN A 16 -4.77 2.97 -3.77
N GLN A 17 -5.49 3.90 -4.42
CA GLN A 17 -5.02 5.26 -4.63
C GLN A 17 -5.73 6.21 -3.67
N TYR A 18 -4.95 7.07 -3.04
CA TYR A 18 -5.41 8.15 -2.18
C TYR A 18 -4.86 9.49 -2.70
N PRO A 19 -5.46 10.63 -2.33
CA PRO A 19 -4.89 11.92 -2.65
C PRO A 19 -3.48 12.04 -2.04
N GLY A 20 -2.46 12.16 -2.89
CA GLY A 20 -1.06 12.36 -2.47
C GLY A 20 -0.22 11.09 -2.23
N PHE A 21 -0.81 9.89 -2.20
CA PHE A 21 -0.06 8.63 -2.13
C PHE A 21 -0.86 7.43 -2.64
N SER A 22 -0.16 6.35 -2.96
CA SER A 22 -0.78 5.07 -3.33
C SER A 22 -0.22 3.92 -2.50
N PHE A 23 -1.05 2.90 -2.30
CA PHE A 23 -0.68 1.62 -1.72
C PHE A 23 -0.74 0.52 -2.77
N THR A 24 0.35 -0.22 -2.94
CA THR A 24 0.40 -1.40 -3.79
C THR A 24 0.97 -2.57 -3.00
N PRO A 25 0.48 -3.80 -3.19
CA PRO A 25 1.13 -4.97 -2.63
C PRO A 25 2.48 -5.19 -3.29
N SER A 26 3.47 -5.61 -2.51
CA SER A 26 4.81 -5.91 -3.01
C SER A 26 4.82 -7.21 -3.81
N ALA A 27 5.78 -7.34 -4.72
CA ALA A 27 5.94 -8.54 -5.54
C ALA A 27 6.30 -9.79 -4.70
N GLN A 28 6.90 -9.60 -3.52
CA GLN A 28 7.38 -10.69 -2.66
C GLN A 28 6.30 -11.23 -1.73
N SER A 29 5.34 -10.40 -1.32
CA SER A 29 4.28 -10.86 -0.41
C SER A 29 3.06 -9.96 -0.49
N PRO A 30 1.84 -10.53 -0.56
CA PRO A 30 0.60 -9.76 -0.48
C PRO A 30 0.39 -9.10 0.89
N ARG A 31 1.17 -9.49 1.91
CA ARG A 31 1.13 -8.85 3.24
C ARG A 31 2.05 -7.64 3.34
N LEU A 32 3.01 -7.51 2.42
CA LEU A 32 3.91 -6.37 2.36
C LEU A 32 3.28 -5.34 1.43
N LEU A 33 3.01 -4.15 1.95
CA LEU A 33 2.41 -3.06 1.20
C LEU A 33 3.45 -1.97 0.99
N GLU A 34 3.61 -1.56 -0.25
CA GLU A 34 4.44 -0.44 -0.68
C GLU A 34 3.58 0.83 -0.68
N LEU A 35 3.97 1.81 0.13
CA LEU A 35 3.38 3.15 0.15
C LEU A 35 4.28 4.07 -0.65
N THR A 36 3.75 4.65 -1.73
CA THR A 36 4.47 5.62 -2.56
C THR A 36 3.77 6.96 -2.51
N PHE A 37 4.48 8.00 -2.04
CA PHE A 37 4.01 9.38 -2.12
C PHE A 37 4.11 9.91 -3.55
N SER A 38 3.18 10.79 -3.93
CA SER A 38 3.29 11.50 -5.19
C SER A 38 4.47 12.48 -5.17
N ALA A 39 4.97 12.82 -6.36
CA ALA A 39 6.02 13.83 -6.48
C ALA A 39 5.57 15.18 -5.89
N GLU A 40 4.32 15.58 -6.13
CA GLU A 40 3.74 16.82 -5.59
C GLU A 40 3.76 16.84 -4.06
N THR A 41 3.26 15.77 -3.42
CA THR A 41 3.23 15.66 -1.96
C THR A 41 4.65 15.65 -1.38
N THR A 42 5.59 14.99 -2.04
CA THR A 42 7.00 14.96 -1.62
C THR A 42 7.63 16.35 -1.70
N THR A 43 7.40 17.09 -2.79
CA THR A 43 7.94 18.45 -2.95
C THR A 43 7.35 19.41 -1.91
N GLN A 44 6.04 19.37 -1.69
CA GLN A 44 5.38 20.23 -0.68
C GLN A 44 5.89 19.90 0.72
N PHE A 45 6.04 18.62 1.05
CA PHE A 45 6.59 18.18 2.33
C PHE A 45 8.00 18.73 2.54
N LEU A 46 8.90 18.55 1.56
CA LEU A 46 10.28 19.04 1.64
C LEU A 46 10.37 20.55 1.82
N GLN A 47 9.51 21.33 1.17
CA GLN A 47 9.45 22.78 1.35
C GLN A 47 9.02 23.17 2.76
N GLN A 48 8.03 22.47 3.32
CA GLN A 48 7.51 22.77 4.66
C GLN A 48 8.50 22.41 5.76
N VAL A 49 9.25 21.31 5.59
CA VAL A 49 10.22 20.84 6.59
C VAL A 49 11.59 21.48 6.51
N ALA A 50 11.88 22.26 5.46
CA ALA A 50 13.20 22.87 5.26
C ALA A 50 13.62 23.87 6.34
N GLN A 51 12.67 24.36 7.15
CA GLN A 51 12.90 25.37 8.20
C GLN A 51 13.01 24.76 9.62
N TRP A 52 12.91 23.44 9.75
CA TRP A 52 13.15 22.69 10.98
C TRP A 52 14.55 22.05 10.96
#